data_AF-A0A957GI61-F1
#
_entry.id   AF-A0A957GI61-F1
#
_cell.length_a   1.000
_cell.length_b   1.000
_cell.length_c   1.000
_cell.angle_alpha   90.00
_cell.angle_beta   90.00
_cell.angle_gamma   90.00
#
_symmetry.space_group_name_H-M   'P 1'
#
loop_
_entity.id
_entity.type
_entity.pdbx_description
1 polymer ?
#
loop_
_entity_poly.entity_id
_entity_poly.type
_entity_poly.pdbx_seq_one_letter_code
_entity_poly.pdbx_strand_id
1 'polypeptide(L)'
;MPGLSPDLRKELQDVLLACGPFGSNDELRRVFSDDRLYPWRDQVPEAASRQGRVEAVLAFLPQKYHERYGNALLAFLEVSQARLDPEDGGHQQLAGLAKKWAQALDQGTPGREPDPARRFGRYELQETVGRGSFAVVYKARDTALNRPVALKVLHPIWQDDARFVARFKLEAQTMANLRHRHIVRVFDSGQSADGQLYIAMEYLPGRTLRAYLQEQGALALPQALAILQQIGAALDYAHGRGMVHRDLKPANVMVEETAAGLEAMLTDFGLVKAMEGSVALTIQASALGTPEYMAPEQADPNRPESVGPAADRYALGVLAYKLLTGRVPFPGNSSATIYAHEHKPPPAPRRLRPDLPETVEQALLQMLAKAPGERFASCAAFVAALAGPRPPTVEEQLADLYAGLEQAVAAANWFEVLLLGGQIRGLQPDYRAVNRHIAQAQAALARPKPMPPAADKPKAIPAAKVAGPERADVWVNPITGKAMVRIPAGPFLFGEKKEPRELPEYWIDKTPVTNAEYARFMGATGRKAPLLWNDGMPADHPVVWVSYEDAEAYAAWARGYLPDEAAWEKAARGSDGREYPWGNEWREGACNVKGVGPGETTPVGQYSPAGDSPYGGVDMSGNV
;
A
#
# COMPACT_ATOMS: atom_id res chain seq x y z
N MET A 1 6.31 -54.05 5.74
CA MET A 1 5.41 -53.02 5.17
C MET A 1 4.24 -53.68 4.43
N PRO A 2 3.15 -54.06 5.13
CA PRO A 2 1.93 -54.56 4.49
C PRO A 2 1.07 -53.35 4.05
N GLY A 3 0.81 -53.22 2.74
CA GLY A 3 0.03 -52.12 2.16
C GLY A 3 0.66 -51.46 0.92
N LEU A 4 1.95 -51.68 0.67
CA LEU A 4 2.64 -51.19 -0.53
C LEU A 4 2.54 -52.20 -1.67
N SER A 5 2.38 -51.70 -2.91
CA SER A 5 2.43 -52.51 -4.12
C SER A 5 3.79 -53.23 -4.22
N PRO A 6 3.85 -54.42 -4.85
CA PRO A 6 5.08 -55.20 -4.94
C PRO A 6 6.25 -54.43 -5.57
N ASP A 7 5.98 -53.61 -6.58
CA ASP A 7 7.00 -52.82 -7.30
C ASP A 7 7.55 -51.68 -6.44
N LEU A 8 6.67 -50.98 -5.72
CA LEU A 8 7.08 -49.89 -4.81
C LEU A 8 7.82 -50.42 -3.59
N ARG A 9 7.47 -51.64 -3.14
CA ARG A 9 8.17 -52.34 -2.07
C ARG A 9 9.59 -52.75 -2.49
N LYS A 10 9.76 -53.14 -3.76
CA LYS A 10 11.05 -53.47 -4.36
C LYS A 10 11.93 -52.24 -4.55
N GLU A 11 11.39 -51.14 -5.09
CA GLU A 11 12.14 -49.87 -5.22
C GLU A 11 12.55 -49.29 -3.86
N LEU A 12 11.68 -49.36 -2.85
CA LEU A 12 12.02 -48.96 -1.48
C LEU A 12 13.06 -49.88 -0.85
N GLN A 13 13.01 -51.19 -1.14
CA GLN A 13 14.06 -52.13 -0.73
C GLN A 13 15.39 -51.80 -1.40
N ASP A 14 15.40 -51.49 -2.70
CA ASP A 14 16.63 -51.16 -3.43
C ASP A 14 17.27 -49.85 -2.93
N VAL A 15 16.45 -48.86 -2.57
CA VAL A 15 16.91 -47.60 -1.94
C VAL A 15 17.39 -47.81 -0.50
N LEU A 16 16.70 -48.64 0.30
CA LEU A 16 17.13 -48.99 1.65
C LEU A 16 18.40 -49.86 1.66
N LEU A 17 18.55 -50.76 0.68
CA LEU A 17 19.76 -51.55 0.45
C LEU A 17 20.96 -50.67 0.04
N ALA A 18 20.70 -49.59 -0.70
CA ALA A 18 21.74 -48.64 -1.11
C ALA A 18 22.21 -47.72 0.04
N CYS A 19 21.46 -47.62 1.14
CA CYS A 19 21.66 -46.59 2.17
C CYS A 19 22.05 -47.08 3.57
N GLY A 20 22.40 -48.36 3.78
CA GLY A 20 22.79 -48.83 5.12
C GLY A 20 23.93 -49.86 5.18
N PRO A 21 25.02 -49.59 5.92
CA PRO A 21 25.76 -50.62 6.64
C PRO A 21 25.03 -50.96 7.97
N PHE A 22 25.21 -52.19 8.46
CA PHE A 22 24.69 -52.77 9.72
C PHE A 22 23.33 -53.50 9.66
N GLY A 23 23.35 -54.72 9.11
CA GLY A 23 22.28 -55.73 9.26
C GLY A 23 22.46 -56.89 8.28
N SER A 24 22.68 -58.10 8.78
CA SER A 24 23.20 -59.29 8.09
C SER A 24 22.40 -59.82 6.89
N ASN A 25 23.06 -60.06 5.75
CA ASN A 25 22.69 -61.13 4.80
C ASN A 25 23.86 -61.46 3.86
N ASP A 26 24.32 -62.72 3.86
CA ASP A 26 25.57 -63.16 3.18
C ASP A 26 25.51 -63.10 1.63
N GLU A 27 24.33 -62.96 1.03
CA GLU A 27 24.22 -62.71 -0.43
C GLU A 27 24.66 -61.30 -0.83
N LEU A 28 24.58 -60.32 0.09
CA LEU A 28 24.97 -58.94 -0.17
C LEU A 28 26.49 -58.74 -0.14
N ARG A 29 27.22 -59.52 0.67
CA ARG A 29 28.69 -59.48 0.67
C ARG A 29 29.30 -59.85 -0.68
N ARG A 30 28.62 -60.67 -1.49
CA ARG A 30 29.06 -61.03 -2.86
C ARG A 30 28.83 -59.91 -3.87
N VAL A 31 27.80 -59.08 -3.67
CA VAL A 31 27.47 -57.95 -4.56
C VAL A 31 28.36 -56.73 -4.27
N PHE A 32 28.72 -56.52 -3.00
CA PHE A 32 29.57 -55.41 -2.56
C PHE A 32 31.08 -55.69 -2.58
N SER A 33 31.51 -56.86 -3.07
CA SER A 33 32.92 -57.25 -3.21
C SER A 33 33.46 -57.16 -4.65
N ASP A 34 32.70 -56.65 -5.62
CA ASP A 34 33.20 -56.43 -6.98
C ASP A 34 33.85 -55.04 -7.09
N ASP A 35 35.17 -55.01 -6.94
CA ASP A 35 36.02 -53.80 -6.98
C ASP A 35 35.92 -53.03 -8.32
N ARG A 36 35.30 -53.61 -9.35
CA ARG A 36 35.12 -52.97 -10.66
C ARG A 36 34.03 -51.91 -10.71
N LEU A 37 33.14 -51.86 -9.72
CA LEU A 37 31.96 -50.98 -9.75
C LEU A 37 32.07 -49.69 -8.90
N TYR A 38 33.12 -49.54 -8.07
CA TYR A 38 33.20 -48.42 -7.10
C TYR A 38 34.62 -47.86 -6.85
N PRO A 39 35.18 -47.05 -7.77
CA PRO A 39 36.53 -46.47 -7.64
C PRO A 39 36.66 -45.32 -6.62
N TRP A 40 35.58 -44.88 -5.97
CA TRP A 40 35.55 -43.73 -5.04
C TRP A 40 35.89 -44.08 -3.60
N ARG A 41 35.98 -45.39 -3.27
CA ARG A 41 36.16 -45.87 -1.89
C ARG A 41 37.50 -45.45 -1.27
N ASP A 42 38.51 -45.23 -2.11
CA ASP A 42 39.86 -44.82 -1.68
C ASP A 42 40.04 -43.29 -1.64
N GLN A 43 39.03 -42.52 -2.05
CA GLN A 43 39.11 -41.04 -2.20
C GLN A 43 38.32 -40.28 -1.14
N VAL A 44 37.56 -40.97 -0.27
CA VAL A 44 36.84 -40.34 0.85
C VAL A 44 37.64 -40.57 2.14
N PRO A 45 38.25 -39.52 2.72
CA PRO A 45 39.07 -39.68 3.93
C PRO A 45 38.25 -40.26 5.08
N GLU A 46 38.79 -41.27 5.76
CA GLU A 46 38.12 -41.97 6.88
C GLU A 46 37.71 -41.02 8.03
N ALA A 47 38.44 -39.90 8.16
CA ALA A 47 38.25 -38.84 9.15
C ALA A 47 37.25 -37.74 8.75
N ALA A 48 36.63 -37.80 7.56
CA ALA A 48 35.63 -36.79 7.17
C ALA A 48 34.38 -36.86 8.07
N SER A 49 33.84 -35.68 8.43
CA SER A 49 32.55 -35.58 9.13
C SER A 49 31.45 -36.28 8.33
N ARG A 50 30.37 -36.72 8.97
CA ARG A 50 29.25 -37.37 8.26
C ARG A 50 28.69 -36.51 7.11
N GLN A 51 28.69 -35.19 7.28
CA GLN A 51 28.31 -34.23 6.25
C GLN A 51 29.33 -34.15 5.10
N GLY A 52 30.64 -34.14 5.40
CA GLY A 52 31.70 -34.12 4.38
C GLY A 52 31.73 -35.37 3.49
N ARG A 53 31.32 -36.53 4.01
CA ARG A 53 31.19 -37.77 3.19
C ARG A 53 30.02 -37.69 2.20
N VAL A 54 28.95 -36.98 2.56
CA VAL A 54 27.75 -36.80 1.73
C VAL A 54 28.02 -35.81 0.60
N GLU A 55 28.69 -34.69 0.91
CA GLU A 55 29.13 -33.73 -0.10
C GLU A 55 30.08 -34.39 -1.11
N ALA A 56 30.94 -35.30 -0.65
CA ALA A 56 31.78 -36.11 -1.53
C ALA A 56 30.96 -37.06 -2.43
N VAL A 57 29.99 -37.80 -1.89
CA VAL A 57 29.13 -38.69 -2.71
C VAL A 57 28.29 -37.91 -3.72
N LEU A 58 27.75 -36.75 -3.32
CA LEU A 58 27.02 -35.87 -4.23
C LEU A 58 27.94 -35.36 -5.33
N ALA A 59 29.17 -34.92 -5.04
CA ALA A 59 30.09 -34.39 -6.05
C ALA A 59 30.43 -35.37 -7.20
N PHE A 60 30.26 -36.68 -7.02
CA PHE A 60 30.51 -37.71 -8.05
C PHE A 60 29.26 -38.14 -8.84
N LEU A 61 28.06 -37.74 -8.42
CA LEU A 61 26.84 -38.02 -9.19
C LEU A 61 26.74 -37.07 -10.40
N PRO A 62 26.37 -37.57 -11.60
CA PRO A 62 26.08 -36.70 -12.74
C PRO A 62 25.00 -35.65 -12.41
N GLN A 63 25.16 -34.41 -12.91
CA GLN A 63 24.32 -33.23 -12.57
C GLN A 63 22.80 -33.48 -12.61
N LYS A 64 22.35 -34.32 -13.56
CA LYS A 64 20.95 -34.74 -13.71
C LYS A 64 20.34 -35.49 -12.51
N TYR A 65 21.18 -36.02 -11.62
CA TYR A 65 20.74 -36.75 -10.43
C TYR A 65 20.76 -35.89 -9.15
N HIS A 66 21.46 -34.75 -9.17
CA HIS A 66 21.42 -33.78 -8.06
C HIS A 66 20.03 -33.19 -7.88
N GLU A 67 19.39 -32.78 -8.97
CA GLU A 67 18.04 -32.20 -8.95
C GLU A 67 16.96 -33.22 -8.57
N ARG A 68 17.19 -34.50 -8.91
CA ARG A 68 16.21 -35.57 -8.73
C ARG A 68 16.23 -36.19 -7.33
N TYR A 69 17.40 -36.27 -6.69
CA TYR A 69 17.57 -37.00 -5.43
C TYR A 69 18.25 -36.20 -4.32
N GLY A 70 18.77 -35.00 -4.59
CA GLY A 70 19.49 -34.17 -3.61
C GLY A 70 18.63 -33.82 -2.40
N ASN A 71 17.38 -33.40 -2.62
CA ASN A 71 16.44 -33.08 -1.55
C ASN A 71 15.99 -34.34 -0.78
N ALA A 72 15.93 -35.50 -1.43
CA ALA A 72 15.55 -36.76 -0.80
C ALA A 72 16.65 -37.30 0.13
N LEU A 73 17.92 -37.16 -0.26
CA LEU A 73 19.08 -37.52 0.55
C LEU A 73 19.27 -36.59 1.76
N LEU A 74 19.03 -35.27 1.59
CA LEU A 74 19.06 -34.29 2.68
C LEU A 74 17.94 -34.53 3.70
N ALA A 75 16.72 -34.82 3.22
CA ALA A 75 15.59 -35.15 4.10
C ALA A 75 15.82 -36.45 4.87
N PHE A 76 16.39 -37.49 4.23
CA PHE A 76 16.76 -38.73 4.91
C PHE A 76 17.77 -38.49 6.05
N LEU A 77 18.71 -37.56 5.85
CA LEU A 77 19.68 -37.17 6.87
C LEU A 77 19.05 -36.44 8.06
N GLU A 78 18.08 -35.54 7.84
CA GLU A 78 17.30 -34.91 8.93
C GLU A 78 16.58 -35.96 9.80
N VAL A 79 16.01 -36.99 9.19
CA VAL A 79 15.38 -38.11 9.91
C VAL A 79 16.41 -38.93 10.70
N SER A 80 17.59 -39.17 10.13
CA SER A 80 18.66 -39.94 10.78
C SER A 80 19.38 -39.18 11.91
N GLN A 81 19.28 -37.84 11.92
CA GLN A 81 19.84 -36.97 12.97
C GLN A 81 18.91 -36.84 14.18
N ALA A 82 17.61 -37.00 14.00
CA ALA A 82 16.66 -37.05 15.11
C ALA A 82 16.81 -38.38 15.87
N ARG A 83 17.31 -38.35 17.11
CA ARG A 83 17.15 -39.48 18.04
C ARG A 83 15.65 -39.64 18.33
N LEU A 84 15.00 -40.56 17.63
CA LEU A 84 13.57 -40.83 17.82
C LEU A 84 13.41 -41.96 18.83
N ASP A 85 12.84 -41.63 19.99
CA ASP A 85 12.44 -42.61 21.00
C ASP A 85 11.09 -43.24 20.59
N PRO A 86 10.95 -44.58 20.54
CA PRO A 86 9.74 -45.22 20.03
C PRO A 86 8.46 -44.94 20.84
N GLU A 87 8.60 -44.58 22.12
CA GLU A 87 7.46 -44.41 23.04
C GLU A 87 6.86 -42.99 23.04
N ASP A 88 7.56 -41.98 22.51
CA ASP A 88 7.15 -40.56 22.56
C ASP A 88 6.77 -40.00 21.18
N GLY A 89 5.90 -40.71 20.45
CA GLY A 89 5.29 -40.18 19.22
C GLY A 89 6.16 -40.25 17.96
N GLY A 90 7.30 -40.96 17.99
CA GLY A 90 8.20 -41.16 16.84
C GLY A 90 7.49 -41.72 15.59
N HIS A 91 6.45 -42.56 15.76
CA HIS A 91 5.64 -43.06 14.65
C HIS A 91 4.83 -41.97 13.92
N GLN A 92 4.35 -40.94 14.63
CA GLN A 92 3.62 -39.82 14.02
C GLN A 92 4.57 -38.86 13.30
N GLN A 93 5.78 -38.66 13.82
CA GLN A 93 6.83 -37.89 13.15
C GLN A 93 7.30 -38.58 11.87
N LEU A 94 7.51 -39.91 11.91
CA LEU A 94 7.81 -40.72 10.72
C LEU A 94 6.70 -40.66 9.66
N ALA A 95 5.43 -40.70 10.07
CA ALA A 95 4.29 -40.54 9.16
C ALA A 95 4.24 -39.12 8.53
N GLY A 96 4.53 -38.08 9.31
CA GLY A 96 4.64 -36.70 8.81
C GLY A 96 5.80 -36.50 7.82
N LEU A 97 6.92 -37.18 8.05
CA LEU A 97 8.09 -37.15 7.17
C LEU A 97 7.85 -37.95 5.88
N ALA A 98 7.25 -39.14 5.96
CA ALA A 98 6.85 -39.92 4.79
C ALA A 98 5.85 -39.15 3.89
N LYS A 99 5.00 -38.31 4.50
CA LYS A 99 4.06 -37.43 3.81
C LYS A 99 4.74 -36.26 3.10
N LYS A 100 5.73 -35.62 3.75
CA LYS A 100 6.60 -34.63 3.10
C LYS A 100 7.38 -35.25 1.94
N TRP A 101 7.81 -36.49 2.10
CA TRP A 101 8.57 -37.25 1.10
C TRP A 101 7.70 -37.62 -0.12
N ALA A 102 6.45 -38.05 0.09
CA ALA A 102 5.48 -38.27 -0.98
C ALA A 102 5.11 -36.97 -1.72
N GLN A 103 5.00 -35.85 -1.00
CA GLN A 103 4.79 -34.53 -1.59
C GLN A 103 6.01 -34.08 -2.42
N ALA A 104 7.23 -34.35 -1.97
CA ALA A 104 8.45 -34.02 -2.70
C ALA A 104 8.65 -34.89 -3.96
N LEU A 105 8.27 -36.18 -3.91
CA LEU A 105 8.30 -37.09 -5.06
C LEU A 105 7.25 -36.72 -6.13
N ASP A 106 6.07 -36.26 -5.72
CA ASP A 106 5.03 -35.77 -6.66
C ASP A 106 5.32 -34.34 -7.17
N GLN A 107 6.20 -33.59 -6.48
CA GLN A 107 6.82 -32.36 -6.98
C GLN A 107 7.96 -32.61 -7.97
N GLY A 108 8.37 -33.87 -8.17
CA GLY A 108 9.45 -34.28 -9.07
C GLY A 108 9.01 -34.44 -10.52
N THR A 109 8.90 -33.33 -11.25
CA THR A 109 9.35 -33.02 -12.64
C THR A 109 8.41 -31.94 -13.19
N PRO A 110 8.86 -30.70 -13.47
CA PRO A 110 8.09 -29.78 -14.30
C PRO A 110 7.89 -30.42 -15.68
N GLY A 111 6.64 -30.65 -16.09
CA GLY A 111 6.32 -31.05 -17.47
C GLY A 111 5.87 -32.49 -17.72
N ARG A 112 5.56 -33.32 -16.71
CA ARG A 112 4.79 -34.54 -16.99
C ARG A 112 3.32 -34.14 -17.18
N GLU A 113 2.92 -33.96 -18.45
CA GLU A 113 1.51 -33.78 -18.81
C GLU A 113 0.69 -34.93 -18.19
N PRO A 114 -0.44 -34.63 -17.53
CA PRO A 114 -1.33 -35.69 -17.04
C PRO A 114 -1.75 -36.54 -18.25
N ASP A 115 -1.89 -37.86 -18.05
CA ASP A 115 -2.39 -38.73 -19.13
C ASP A 115 -3.72 -38.16 -19.65
N PRO A 116 -3.79 -37.65 -20.90
CA PRO A 116 -5.00 -37.06 -21.44
C PRO A 116 -6.14 -38.10 -21.54
N ALA A 117 -5.81 -39.39 -21.54
CA ALA A 117 -6.80 -40.47 -21.50
C ALA A 117 -7.47 -40.62 -20.12
N ARG A 118 -6.89 -40.04 -19.06
CA ARG A 118 -7.49 -40.06 -17.73
C ARG A 118 -8.73 -39.17 -17.71
N ARG A 119 -9.81 -39.67 -17.11
CA ARG A 119 -11.10 -38.98 -17.02
C ARG A 119 -11.62 -38.94 -15.59
N PHE A 120 -12.25 -37.82 -15.24
CA PHE A 120 -13.01 -37.64 -14.01
C PHE A 120 -14.47 -37.46 -14.40
N GLY A 121 -15.24 -38.55 -14.39
CA GLY A 121 -16.60 -38.54 -14.94
C GLY A 121 -16.59 -38.11 -16.42
N ARG A 122 -17.29 -37.02 -16.75
CA ARG A 122 -17.33 -36.44 -18.11
C ARG A 122 -16.17 -35.50 -18.44
N TYR A 123 -15.25 -35.28 -17.51
CA TYR A 123 -14.16 -34.33 -17.65
C TYR A 123 -12.89 -35.03 -18.12
N GLU A 124 -12.38 -34.62 -19.28
CA GLU A 124 -11.15 -35.10 -19.90
C GLU A 124 -10.00 -34.16 -19.50
N LEU A 125 -8.97 -34.66 -18.80
CA LEU A 125 -7.87 -33.79 -18.37
C LEU A 125 -7.04 -33.32 -19.55
N GLN A 126 -6.48 -32.12 -19.42
CA GLN A 126 -5.57 -31.54 -20.39
C GLN A 126 -4.22 -31.23 -19.75
N GLU A 127 -4.17 -30.24 -18.87
CA GLU A 127 -2.91 -29.75 -18.27
C GLU A 127 -3.08 -29.43 -16.78
N THR A 128 -1.98 -29.40 -16.04
CA THR A 128 -2.00 -28.98 -14.62
C THR A 128 -1.91 -27.47 -14.55
N VAL A 129 -2.88 -26.83 -13.91
CA VAL A 129 -2.95 -25.36 -13.73
C VAL A 129 -2.34 -24.95 -12.39
N GLY A 130 -2.51 -25.76 -11.36
CA GLY A 130 -1.96 -25.47 -10.04
C GLY A 130 -1.92 -26.68 -9.12
N ARG A 131 -0.98 -26.70 -8.18
CA ARG A 131 -0.87 -27.75 -7.15
C ARG A 131 -1.00 -27.11 -5.77
N GLY A 132 -2.00 -27.53 -5.01
CA GLY A 132 -2.19 -27.18 -3.61
C GLY A 132 -1.80 -28.31 -2.67
N SER A 133 -1.83 -28.03 -1.36
CA SER A 133 -1.47 -29.00 -0.31
C SER A 133 -2.41 -30.22 -0.25
N PHE A 134 -3.68 -30.02 -0.62
CA PHE A 134 -4.73 -31.05 -0.51
C PHE A 134 -5.30 -31.49 -1.86
N ALA A 135 -5.16 -30.68 -2.90
CA ALA A 135 -5.74 -30.94 -4.20
C ALA A 135 -4.82 -30.43 -5.32
N VAL A 136 -5.00 -30.98 -6.52
CA VAL A 136 -4.42 -30.48 -7.78
C VAL A 136 -5.54 -29.89 -8.61
N VAL A 137 -5.28 -28.74 -9.25
CA VAL A 137 -6.21 -28.12 -10.19
C VAL A 137 -5.69 -28.36 -11.60
N TYR A 138 -6.52 -29.00 -12.42
CA TYR A 138 -6.27 -29.25 -13.82
C TYR A 138 -7.15 -28.38 -14.68
N LYS A 139 -6.70 -28.01 -15.87
CA LYS A 139 -7.60 -27.65 -16.97
C LYS A 139 -8.12 -28.93 -17.57
N ALA A 140 -9.41 -29.00 -17.76
CA ALA A 140 -10.09 -30.16 -18.34
C ALA A 140 -11.12 -29.68 -19.37
N ARG A 141 -11.50 -30.58 -20.28
CA ARG A 141 -12.62 -30.38 -21.19
C ARG A 141 -13.86 -31.06 -20.63
N ASP A 142 -14.93 -30.29 -20.44
CA ASP A 142 -16.26 -30.85 -20.23
C ASP A 142 -16.74 -31.45 -21.55
N THR A 143 -16.76 -32.78 -21.65
CA THR A 143 -17.11 -33.46 -22.91
C THR A 143 -18.59 -33.36 -23.26
N ALA A 144 -19.47 -33.06 -22.30
CA ALA A 144 -20.90 -32.92 -22.54
C ALA A 144 -21.25 -31.55 -23.14
N LEU A 145 -20.60 -30.50 -22.66
CA LEU A 145 -20.83 -29.11 -23.08
C LEU A 145 -19.75 -28.57 -24.03
N ASN A 146 -18.70 -29.34 -24.26
CA ASN A 146 -17.53 -28.99 -25.07
C ASN A 146 -16.92 -27.62 -24.71
N ARG A 147 -16.62 -27.40 -23.42
CA ARG A 147 -16.01 -26.17 -22.90
C ARG A 147 -14.85 -26.47 -21.95
N PRO A 148 -13.87 -25.56 -21.81
CA PRO A 148 -12.84 -25.68 -20.77
C PRO A 148 -13.45 -25.48 -19.38
N VAL A 149 -12.94 -26.24 -18.42
CA VAL A 149 -13.25 -26.13 -16.99
C VAL A 149 -11.95 -26.26 -16.18
N ALA A 150 -11.91 -25.64 -14.99
CA ALA A 150 -10.89 -25.99 -14.02
C ALA A 150 -11.44 -27.14 -13.15
N LEU A 151 -10.64 -28.18 -12.95
CA LEU A 151 -11.01 -29.38 -12.24
C LEU A 151 -10.08 -29.55 -11.04
N LYS A 152 -10.59 -29.22 -9.85
CA LYS A 152 -9.87 -29.43 -8.59
C LYS A 152 -10.09 -30.85 -8.14
N VAL A 153 -9.03 -31.62 -7.99
CA VAL A 153 -9.04 -33.06 -7.66
C VAL A 153 -8.31 -33.27 -6.35
N LEU A 154 -8.95 -33.96 -5.39
CA LEU A 154 -8.36 -34.28 -4.10
C LEU A 154 -7.20 -35.28 -4.26
N HIS A 155 -6.06 -35.02 -3.62
CA HIS A 155 -4.91 -35.92 -3.67
C HIS A 155 -5.27 -37.32 -3.15
N PRO A 156 -4.76 -38.42 -3.77
CA PRO A 156 -5.01 -39.79 -3.33
C PRO A 156 -4.80 -40.04 -1.84
N ILE A 157 -3.75 -39.45 -1.27
CA ILE A 157 -3.37 -39.62 0.15
C ILE A 157 -4.44 -39.13 1.14
N TRP A 158 -5.40 -38.32 0.71
CA TRP A 158 -6.45 -37.76 1.54
C TRP A 158 -7.83 -38.41 1.34
N GLN A 159 -7.94 -39.38 0.42
CA GLN A 159 -9.23 -39.97 0.05
C GLN A 159 -9.86 -40.80 1.17
N ASP A 160 -9.03 -41.45 1.98
CA ASP A 160 -9.50 -42.28 3.08
C ASP A 160 -9.65 -41.51 4.40
N ASP A 161 -9.17 -40.25 4.47
CA ASP A 161 -9.38 -39.40 5.64
C ASP A 161 -10.74 -38.71 5.53
N ALA A 162 -11.73 -39.28 6.23
CA ALA A 162 -13.11 -38.80 6.28
C ALA A 162 -13.22 -37.29 6.56
N ARG A 163 -12.27 -36.70 7.30
CA ARG A 163 -12.27 -35.26 7.60
C ARG A 163 -11.93 -34.43 6.36
N PHE A 164 -10.93 -34.84 5.58
CA PHE A 164 -10.57 -34.14 4.34
C PHE A 164 -11.64 -34.31 3.27
N VAL A 165 -12.21 -35.50 3.16
CA VAL A 165 -13.36 -35.76 2.27
C VAL A 165 -14.57 -34.90 2.61
N ALA A 166 -14.96 -34.86 3.89
CA ALA A 166 -16.09 -34.03 4.34
C ALA A 166 -15.85 -32.54 4.04
N ARG A 167 -14.63 -32.04 4.31
CA ARG A 167 -14.22 -30.66 3.99
C ARG A 167 -14.34 -30.34 2.50
N PHE A 168 -13.80 -31.21 1.65
CA PHE A 168 -13.80 -31.02 0.20
C PHE A 168 -15.23 -30.97 -0.37
N LYS A 169 -16.12 -31.83 0.13
CA LYS A 169 -17.54 -31.81 -0.23
C LYS A 169 -18.26 -30.55 0.26
N LEU A 170 -17.99 -30.14 1.50
CA LEU A 170 -18.57 -28.92 2.07
C LEU A 170 -18.14 -27.67 1.29
N GLU A 171 -16.88 -27.61 0.85
CA GLU A 171 -16.37 -26.54 0.00
C GLU A 171 -17.13 -26.43 -1.31
N ALA A 172 -17.32 -27.56 -2.01
CA ALA A 172 -18.09 -27.62 -3.24
C ALA A 172 -19.53 -27.12 -3.04
N GLN A 173 -20.22 -27.62 -2.00
CA GLN A 173 -21.61 -27.27 -1.70
C GLN A 173 -21.78 -25.80 -1.35
N THR A 174 -20.84 -25.25 -0.59
CA THR A 174 -20.88 -23.85 -0.17
C THR A 174 -20.68 -22.92 -1.37
N MET A 175 -19.67 -23.20 -2.20
CA MET A 175 -19.38 -22.38 -3.38
C MET A 175 -20.45 -22.51 -4.47
N ALA A 176 -21.11 -23.67 -4.61
CA ALA A 176 -22.19 -23.87 -5.59
C ALA A 176 -23.40 -22.92 -5.40
N ASN A 177 -23.59 -22.40 -4.19
CA ASN A 177 -24.68 -21.48 -3.86
C ASN A 177 -24.31 -20.00 -4.03
N LEU A 178 -23.06 -19.68 -4.35
CA LEU A 178 -22.60 -18.32 -4.59
C LEU A 178 -22.76 -17.95 -6.06
N ARG A 179 -23.37 -16.78 -6.33
CA ARG A 179 -23.51 -16.21 -7.68
C ARG A 179 -23.12 -14.74 -7.68
N HIS A 180 -21.86 -14.48 -7.96
CA HIS A 180 -21.30 -13.13 -8.04
C HIS A 180 -20.32 -13.06 -9.22
N ARG A 181 -20.22 -11.90 -9.89
CA ARG A 181 -19.33 -11.72 -11.05
C ARG A 181 -17.86 -11.99 -10.71
N HIS A 182 -17.45 -11.62 -9.50
CA HIS A 182 -16.06 -11.74 -9.04
C HIS A 182 -15.83 -12.93 -8.10
N ILE A 183 -16.68 -13.97 -8.17
CA ILE A 183 -16.47 -15.26 -7.48
C ILE A 183 -16.54 -16.37 -8.52
N VAL A 184 -15.53 -17.25 -8.53
CA VAL A 184 -15.48 -18.40 -9.45
C VAL A 184 -16.71 -19.29 -9.29
N ARG A 185 -17.34 -19.68 -10.40
CA ARG A 185 -18.53 -20.53 -10.36
C ARG A 185 -18.15 -22.00 -10.25
N VAL A 186 -18.81 -22.71 -9.34
CA VAL A 186 -18.79 -24.18 -9.32
C VAL A 186 -19.90 -24.71 -10.21
N PHE A 187 -19.55 -25.61 -11.13
CA PHE A 187 -20.51 -26.25 -12.03
C PHE A 187 -20.99 -27.59 -11.49
N ASP A 188 -20.09 -28.38 -10.94
CA ASP A 188 -20.36 -29.77 -10.55
C ASP A 188 -19.33 -30.26 -9.53
N SER A 189 -19.66 -31.34 -8.81
CA SER A 189 -18.73 -32.08 -7.97
C SER A 189 -19.05 -33.57 -8.04
N GLY A 190 -18.03 -34.41 -8.04
CA GLY A 190 -18.25 -35.85 -8.18
C GLY A 190 -17.09 -36.70 -7.72
N GLN A 191 -17.15 -37.97 -8.08
CA GLN A 191 -16.14 -38.97 -7.80
C GLN A 191 -15.77 -39.68 -9.10
N SER A 192 -14.48 -39.90 -9.34
CA SER A 192 -14.00 -40.71 -10.47
C SER A 192 -14.18 -42.20 -10.22
N ALA A 193 -13.97 -43.02 -11.26
CA ALA A 193 -14.11 -44.48 -11.17
C ALA A 193 -13.14 -45.12 -10.15
N ASP A 194 -11.97 -44.51 -9.95
CA ASP A 194 -10.96 -44.87 -8.95
C ASP A 194 -11.21 -44.24 -7.56
N GLY A 195 -12.37 -43.61 -7.34
CA GLY A 195 -12.77 -43.11 -6.02
C GLY A 195 -12.26 -41.72 -5.65
N GLN A 196 -11.50 -41.04 -6.52
CA GLN A 196 -11.03 -39.69 -6.21
C GLN A 196 -12.16 -38.65 -6.32
N LEU A 197 -12.20 -37.70 -5.38
CA LEU A 197 -13.16 -36.60 -5.42
C LEU A 197 -12.68 -35.45 -6.30
N TYR A 198 -13.60 -34.83 -7.02
CA TYR A 198 -13.33 -33.66 -7.85
C TYR A 198 -14.42 -32.58 -7.74
N ILE A 199 -14.04 -31.33 -8.04
CA ILE A 199 -14.92 -30.18 -8.20
C ILE A 199 -14.62 -29.54 -9.55
N ALA A 200 -15.63 -29.46 -10.42
CA ALA A 200 -15.54 -28.77 -11.70
C ALA A 200 -16.02 -27.33 -11.53
N MET A 201 -15.18 -26.38 -11.90
CA MET A 201 -15.42 -24.95 -11.78
C MET A 201 -15.07 -24.21 -13.07
N GLU A 202 -15.45 -22.95 -13.12
CA GLU A 202 -15.11 -22.04 -14.22
C GLU A 202 -13.59 -21.98 -14.45
N TYR A 203 -13.18 -22.17 -15.70
CA TYR A 203 -11.77 -22.01 -16.08
C TYR A 203 -11.48 -20.54 -16.34
N LEU A 204 -10.50 -20.00 -15.63
CA LEU A 204 -10.07 -18.61 -15.77
C LEU A 204 -8.73 -18.59 -16.52
N PRO A 205 -8.66 -18.02 -17.74
CA PRO A 205 -7.46 -18.05 -18.57
C PRO A 205 -6.36 -17.09 -18.10
N GLY A 206 -6.66 -16.20 -17.16
CA GLY A 206 -5.70 -15.30 -16.52
C GLY A 206 -4.71 -16.01 -15.59
N ARG A 207 -4.01 -15.22 -14.78
CA ARG A 207 -2.98 -15.69 -13.84
C ARG A 207 -3.35 -15.32 -12.41
N THR A 208 -2.76 -16.01 -11.43
CA THR A 208 -2.94 -15.60 -10.03
C THR A 208 -2.38 -14.20 -9.80
N LEU A 209 -3.01 -13.42 -8.92
CA LEU A 209 -2.53 -12.12 -8.47
C LEU A 209 -1.14 -12.22 -7.86
N ARG A 210 -0.80 -13.37 -7.25
CA ARG A 210 0.58 -13.67 -6.81
C ARG A 210 1.59 -13.58 -7.95
N ALA A 211 1.33 -14.28 -9.06
CA ALA A 211 2.20 -14.27 -10.23
C ALA A 211 2.23 -12.87 -10.86
N TYR A 212 1.08 -12.21 -10.95
CA TYR A 212 0.98 -10.83 -11.44
C TYR A 212 1.87 -9.86 -10.64
N LEU A 213 1.83 -9.92 -9.29
CA LEU A 213 2.63 -9.07 -8.42
C LEU A 213 4.13 -9.42 -8.42
N GLN A 214 4.50 -10.67 -8.74
CA GLN A 214 5.91 -11.03 -8.91
C GLN A 214 6.54 -10.31 -10.10
N GLU A 215 5.75 -10.05 -11.14
CA GLU A 215 6.20 -9.34 -12.34
C GLU A 215 6.07 -7.81 -12.22
N GLN A 216 4.92 -7.33 -11.71
CA GLN A 216 4.63 -5.90 -11.66
C GLN A 216 5.20 -5.19 -10.42
N GLY A 217 5.45 -5.94 -9.33
CA GLY A 217 5.81 -5.34 -8.04
C GLY A 217 4.63 -4.62 -7.38
N ALA A 218 4.88 -3.43 -6.84
CA ALA A 218 3.84 -2.58 -6.24
C ALA A 218 3.01 -1.89 -7.33
N LEU A 219 1.70 -1.83 -7.16
CA LEU A 219 0.76 -1.28 -8.13
C LEU A 219 0.44 0.20 -7.84
N ALA A 220 0.09 0.97 -8.86
CA ALA A 220 -0.44 2.32 -8.65
C ALA A 220 -1.79 2.27 -7.90
N LEU A 221 -2.10 3.30 -7.10
CA LEU A 221 -3.33 3.36 -6.31
C LEU A 221 -4.60 3.06 -7.13
N PRO A 222 -4.81 3.62 -8.33
CA PRO A 222 -5.99 3.30 -9.14
C PRO A 222 -6.10 1.82 -9.53
N GLN A 223 -4.97 1.16 -9.84
CA GLN A 223 -4.95 -0.27 -10.18
C GLN A 223 -5.23 -1.14 -8.95
N ALA A 224 -4.64 -0.80 -7.80
CA ALA A 224 -4.92 -1.47 -6.55
C ALA A 224 -6.40 -1.34 -6.16
N LEU A 225 -6.98 -0.13 -6.27
CA LEU A 225 -8.39 0.12 -6.02
C LEU A 225 -9.30 -0.70 -6.94
N ALA A 226 -8.97 -0.82 -8.23
CA ALA A 226 -9.75 -1.62 -9.16
C ALA A 226 -9.84 -3.10 -8.74
N ILE A 227 -8.73 -3.68 -8.26
CA ILE A 227 -8.70 -5.06 -7.73
C ILE A 227 -9.48 -5.13 -6.41
N LEU A 228 -9.20 -4.22 -5.47
CA LEU A 228 -9.80 -4.22 -4.14
C LEU A 228 -11.31 -4.01 -4.17
N GLN A 229 -11.83 -3.22 -5.11
CA GLN A 229 -13.26 -3.00 -5.29
C GLN A 229 -13.97 -4.29 -5.73
N GLN A 230 -13.40 -5.01 -6.69
CA GLN A 230 -13.95 -6.27 -7.22
C GLN A 230 -13.94 -7.37 -6.15
N ILE A 231 -12.80 -7.53 -5.45
CA ILE A 231 -12.65 -8.54 -4.38
C ILE A 231 -13.44 -8.15 -3.13
N GLY A 232 -13.46 -6.87 -2.76
CA GLY A 232 -14.26 -6.37 -1.64
C GLY A 232 -15.76 -6.60 -1.84
N ALA A 233 -16.28 -6.34 -3.04
CA ALA A 233 -17.68 -6.63 -3.38
C ALA A 233 -18.00 -8.14 -3.32
N ALA A 234 -17.08 -9.00 -3.76
CA ALA A 234 -17.22 -10.45 -3.65
C ALA A 234 -17.28 -10.92 -2.19
N LEU A 235 -16.42 -10.38 -1.32
CA LEU A 235 -16.40 -10.70 0.10
C LEU A 235 -17.68 -10.23 0.80
N ASP A 236 -18.09 -8.97 0.62
CA ASP A 236 -19.32 -8.44 1.21
C ASP A 236 -20.55 -9.25 0.74
N TYR A 237 -20.59 -9.67 -0.53
CA TYR A 237 -21.64 -10.54 -1.06
C TYR A 237 -21.72 -11.90 -0.35
N ALA A 238 -20.55 -12.52 -0.07
CA ALA A 238 -20.46 -13.78 0.64
C ALA A 238 -20.84 -13.61 2.12
N HIS A 239 -20.37 -12.53 2.76
CA HIS A 239 -20.66 -12.19 4.16
C HIS A 239 -22.16 -12.02 4.39
N GLY A 240 -22.87 -11.37 3.46
CA GLY A 240 -24.33 -11.21 3.49
C GLY A 240 -25.11 -12.54 3.43
N ARG A 241 -24.44 -13.66 3.12
CA ARG A 241 -24.99 -15.02 3.12
C ARG A 241 -24.43 -15.90 4.24
N GLY A 242 -23.77 -15.29 5.23
CA GLY A 242 -23.15 -16.00 6.35
C GLY A 242 -21.90 -16.79 5.97
N MET A 243 -21.33 -16.55 4.78
CA MET A 243 -20.12 -17.23 4.32
C MET A 243 -18.90 -16.35 4.55
N VAL A 244 -17.85 -16.90 5.15
CA VAL A 244 -16.57 -16.22 5.40
C VAL A 244 -15.48 -16.97 4.62
N HIS A 245 -14.61 -16.25 3.93
CA HIS A 245 -13.59 -16.80 3.05
C HIS A 245 -12.41 -17.45 3.81
N ARG A 246 -11.90 -16.81 4.86
CA ARG A 246 -10.87 -17.28 5.82
C ARG A 246 -9.46 -17.56 5.26
N ASP A 247 -9.26 -17.54 3.95
CA ASP A 247 -7.95 -17.73 3.30
C ASP A 247 -7.70 -16.74 2.16
N LEU A 248 -8.08 -15.46 2.32
CA LEU A 248 -7.81 -14.46 1.29
C LEU A 248 -6.30 -14.18 1.19
N LYS A 249 -5.75 -14.36 -0.01
CA LYS A 249 -4.34 -14.10 -0.35
C LYS A 249 -4.18 -13.97 -1.87
N PRO A 250 -3.07 -13.40 -2.39
CA PRO A 250 -2.86 -13.25 -3.83
C PRO A 250 -2.90 -14.55 -4.64
N ALA A 251 -2.65 -15.71 -4.03
CA ALA A 251 -2.74 -17.00 -4.71
C ALA A 251 -4.19 -17.46 -4.98
N ASN A 252 -5.17 -16.90 -4.24
CA ASN A 252 -6.59 -17.24 -4.35
C ASN A 252 -7.38 -16.11 -5.06
N VAL A 253 -6.67 -15.24 -5.77
CA VAL A 253 -7.26 -14.21 -6.64
C VAL A 253 -6.69 -14.41 -8.03
N MET A 254 -7.55 -14.59 -9.02
CA MET A 254 -7.18 -14.64 -10.43
C MET A 254 -7.35 -13.25 -11.03
N VAL A 255 -6.42 -12.84 -11.88
CA VAL A 255 -6.47 -11.58 -12.62
C VAL A 255 -6.26 -11.79 -14.11
N GLU A 256 -7.02 -11.06 -14.90
CA GLU A 256 -6.97 -11.06 -16.35
C GLU A 256 -7.01 -9.63 -16.88
N GLU A 257 -6.13 -9.31 -17.82
CA GLU A 257 -6.16 -8.03 -18.53
C GLU A 257 -7.18 -8.12 -19.66
N THR A 258 -8.26 -7.34 -19.56
CA THR A 258 -9.32 -7.27 -20.57
C THR A 258 -9.33 -5.91 -21.25
N ALA A 259 -10.11 -5.76 -22.33
CA ALA A 259 -10.34 -4.46 -22.96
C ALA A 259 -10.98 -3.43 -22.01
N ALA A 260 -11.68 -3.88 -20.96
CA ALA A 260 -12.29 -3.03 -19.94
C ALA A 260 -11.37 -2.75 -18.74
N GLY A 261 -10.13 -3.28 -18.76
CA GLY A 261 -9.16 -3.17 -17.67
C GLY A 261 -8.91 -4.52 -16.97
N LEU A 262 -8.30 -4.46 -15.79
CA LEU A 262 -7.92 -5.63 -15.01
C LEU A 262 -9.14 -6.22 -14.29
N GLU A 263 -9.59 -7.41 -14.70
CA GLU A 263 -10.67 -8.15 -14.05
C GLU A 263 -10.07 -9.07 -12.99
N ALA A 264 -10.63 -9.02 -11.78
CA ALA A 264 -10.20 -9.82 -10.64
C ALA A 264 -11.33 -10.76 -10.18
N MET A 265 -10.99 -12.01 -9.91
CA MET A 265 -11.92 -13.03 -9.45
C MET A 265 -11.38 -13.77 -8.23
N LEU A 266 -12.23 -13.91 -7.22
CA LEU A 266 -11.94 -14.66 -6.00
C LEU A 266 -12.15 -16.16 -6.24
N THR A 267 -11.17 -16.97 -5.84
CA THR A 267 -11.20 -18.44 -5.90
C THR A 267 -11.02 -19.02 -4.50
N ASP A 268 -11.38 -20.30 -4.33
CA ASP A 268 -11.04 -21.13 -3.17
C ASP A 268 -11.40 -20.56 -1.79
N PHE A 269 -12.63 -20.82 -1.35
CA PHE A 269 -13.03 -20.55 0.03
C PHE A 269 -12.28 -21.48 0.99
N GLY A 270 -11.52 -20.90 1.91
CA GLY A 270 -10.65 -21.57 2.88
C GLY A 270 -11.38 -22.30 4.00
N LEU A 271 -12.47 -23.01 3.68
CA LEU A 271 -13.32 -23.76 4.62
C LEU A 271 -12.54 -24.85 5.36
N VAL A 272 -11.35 -25.22 4.88
CA VAL A 272 -10.41 -26.10 5.58
C VAL A 272 -10.00 -25.55 6.95
N LYS A 273 -9.79 -24.24 7.09
CA LYS A 273 -9.36 -23.59 8.35
C LYS A 273 -10.49 -23.45 9.36
N ALA A 274 -11.75 -23.57 8.92
CA ALA A 274 -12.92 -23.31 9.76
C ALA A 274 -13.22 -24.41 10.79
N MET A 275 -12.80 -25.64 10.49
CA MET A 275 -13.11 -26.83 11.29
C MET A 275 -11.93 -27.31 12.14
N GLU A 276 -10.75 -26.66 12.04
CA GLU A 276 -9.55 -26.96 12.84
C GLU A 276 -9.65 -26.50 14.30
N GLY A 277 -10.70 -25.78 14.67
CA GLY A 277 -11.00 -25.34 16.04
C GLY A 277 -11.26 -26.45 17.07
N SER A 278 -11.08 -27.72 16.69
CA SER A 278 -11.21 -28.85 17.61
C SER A 278 -10.02 -29.80 17.44
N VAL A 279 -9.05 -29.63 18.34
CA VAL A 279 -8.00 -30.60 18.68
C VAL A 279 -6.86 -30.77 17.66
N ALA A 280 -5.89 -29.84 17.69
CA ALA A 280 -4.42 -30.07 17.67
C ALA A 280 -3.66 -28.84 17.14
N LEU A 281 -3.64 -27.74 17.92
CA LEU A 281 -2.99 -26.49 17.53
C LEU A 281 -1.53 -26.33 17.99
N THR A 282 -0.87 -27.41 18.45
CA THR A 282 0.46 -27.28 19.07
C THR A 282 1.63 -27.83 18.22
N ILE A 283 1.40 -28.61 17.16
CA ILE A 283 2.50 -29.16 16.34
C ILE A 283 2.12 -29.19 14.86
N GLN A 284 2.16 -28.04 14.16
CA GLN A 284 2.50 -27.94 12.74
C GLN A 284 2.41 -26.47 12.25
N ALA A 285 3.46 -25.69 12.52
CA ALA A 285 3.68 -24.40 11.84
C ALA A 285 3.82 -24.55 10.30
N SER A 286 3.93 -25.78 9.78
CA SER A 286 3.98 -26.10 8.34
C SER A 286 2.63 -26.54 7.74
N ALA A 287 1.58 -26.78 8.55
CA ALA A 287 0.23 -27.10 8.06
C ALA A 287 -0.74 -25.91 8.14
N LEU A 288 -0.41 -24.88 8.93
CA LEU A 288 -1.19 -23.64 9.11
C LEU A 288 -1.01 -22.64 7.95
N GLY A 289 -1.22 -23.06 6.70
CA GLY A 289 -1.31 -22.15 5.54
C GLY A 289 -0.19 -21.10 5.39
N THR A 290 -0.57 -19.89 4.97
CA THR A 290 0.32 -18.72 4.81
C THR A 290 -0.04 -17.68 5.88
N PRO A 291 0.67 -17.59 7.01
CA PRO A 291 0.28 -16.74 8.14
C PRO A 291 0.39 -15.23 7.84
N GLU A 292 1.05 -14.84 6.75
CA GLU A 292 1.24 -13.45 6.32
C GLU A 292 -0.07 -12.66 6.09
N TYR A 293 -1.21 -13.36 5.92
CA TYR A 293 -2.53 -12.76 5.70
C TYR A 293 -3.53 -13.11 6.82
N MET A 294 -3.07 -13.78 7.87
CA MET A 294 -3.93 -14.27 8.94
C MET A 294 -4.40 -13.11 9.83
N ALA A 295 -5.70 -13.09 10.14
CA ALA A 295 -6.25 -12.13 11.09
C ALA A 295 -5.89 -12.52 12.54
N PRO A 296 -5.72 -11.55 13.46
CA PRO A 296 -5.41 -11.81 14.86
C PRO A 296 -6.33 -12.85 15.51
N GLU A 297 -7.64 -12.73 15.28
CA GLU A 297 -8.65 -13.63 15.84
C GLU A 297 -8.63 -15.05 15.27
N GLN A 298 -7.92 -15.28 14.15
CA GLN A 298 -7.72 -16.63 13.61
C GLN A 298 -6.61 -17.40 14.31
N ALA A 299 -5.74 -16.71 15.05
CA ALA A 299 -4.63 -17.32 15.77
C ALA A 299 -5.03 -17.82 17.16
N ASP A 300 -6.16 -17.36 17.72
CA ASP A 300 -6.68 -17.84 19.01
C ASP A 300 -7.33 -19.23 18.87
N PRO A 301 -6.70 -20.30 19.40
CA PRO A 301 -7.22 -21.66 19.28
C PRO A 301 -8.50 -21.89 20.11
N ASN A 302 -8.85 -20.98 21.02
CA ASN A 302 -9.92 -21.19 22.01
C ASN A 302 -11.27 -20.62 21.58
N ARG A 303 -11.37 -19.94 20.42
CA ARG A 303 -12.62 -19.30 19.95
C ARG A 303 -12.83 -19.41 18.44
N PRO A 304 -12.88 -20.63 17.85
CA PRO A 304 -13.05 -20.80 16.41
C PRO A 304 -14.39 -20.24 15.88
N GLU A 305 -15.44 -20.21 16.69
CA GLU A 305 -16.72 -19.54 16.37
C GLU A 305 -16.64 -18.01 16.29
N SER A 306 -15.55 -17.37 16.75
CA SER A 306 -15.38 -15.91 16.69
C SER A 306 -14.83 -15.39 15.36
N VAL A 307 -14.38 -16.29 14.46
CA VAL A 307 -13.85 -15.92 13.13
C VAL A 307 -15.00 -15.60 12.16
N GLY A 308 -15.45 -14.35 12.22
CA GLY A 308 -16.49 -13.79 11.34
C GLY A 308 -15.93 -13.03 10.12
N PRO A 309 -16.79 -12.27 9.42
CA PRO A 309 -16.43 -11.39 8.30
C PRO A 309 -15.27 -10.41 8.57
N ALA A 310 -14.98 -10.11 9.84
CA ALA A 310 -13.87 -9.25 10.22
C ALA A 310 -12.49 -9.81 9.85
N ALA A 311 -12.35 -11.14 9.81
CA ALA A 311 -11.10 -11.79 9.45
C ALA A 311 -10.75 -11.57 7.97
N ASP A 312 -11.75 -11.69 7.08
CA ASP A 312 -11.56 -11.41 5.65
C ASP A 312 -11.27 -9.93 5.41
N ARG A 313 -11.91 -9.03 6.17
CA ARG A 313 -11.62 -7.59 6.14
C ARG A 313 -10.15 -7.31 6.51
N TYR A 314 -9.64 -7.94 7.56
CA TYR A 314 -8.23 -7.82 7.92
C TYR A 314 -7.31 -8.33 6.80
N ALA A 315 -7.60 -9.52 6.25
CA ALA A 315 -6.83 -10.08 5.14
C ALA A 315 -6.88 -9.20 3.88
N LEU A 316 -8.01 -8.51 3.62
CA LEU A 316 -8.14 -7.53 2.54
C LEU A 316 -7.26 -6.30 2.80
N GLY A 317 -7.14 -5.86 4.06
CA GLY A 317 -6.20 -4.82 4.48
C GLY A 317 -4.74 -5.23 4.23
N VAL A 318 -4.36 -6.47 4.56
CA VAL A 318 -3.02 -7.01 4.27
C VAL A 318 -2.79 -7.06 2.75
N LEU A 319 -3.79 -7.52 1.99
CA LEU A 319 -3.72 -7.55 0.53
C LEU A 319 -3.53 -6.15 -0.04
N ALA A 320 -4.32 -5.16 0.40
CA ALA A 320 -4.19 -3.77 -0.02
C ALA A 320 -2.79 -3.20 0.30
N TYR A 321 -2.27 -3.48 1.51
CA TYR A 321 -0.92 -3.10 1.91
C TYR A 321 0.13 -3.69 0.94
N LYS A 322 0.01 -4.98 0.58
CA LYS A 322 0.88 -5.66 -0.37
C LYS A 322 0.79 -5.11 -1.78
N LEU A 323 -0.42 -4.81 -2.26
CA LEU A 323 -0.64 -4.19 -3.57
C LEU A 323 0.05 -2.83 -3.65
N LEU A 324 -0.08 -2.00 -2.62
CA LEU A 324 0.40 -0.63 -2.63
C LEU A 324 1.90 -0.51 -2.31
N THR A 325 2.46 -1.36 -1.45
CA THR A 325 3.85 -1.24 -1.00
C THR A 325 4.78 -2.32 -1.58
N GLY A 326 4.22 -3.33 -2.24
CA GLY A 326 4.97 -4.50 -2.71
C GLY A 326 5.42 -5.45 -1.60
N ARG A 327 5.11 -5.19 -0.33
CA ARG A 327 5.46 -6.05 0.82
C ARG A 327 4.24 -6.30 1.72
N VAL A 328 4.22 -7.42 2.44
CA VAL A 328 3.22 -7.61 3.51
C VAL A 328 3.70 -6.88 4.79
N PRO A 329 2.81 -6.47 5.70
CA PRO A 329 3.20 -5.81 6.95
C PRO A 329 4.07 -6.72 7.84
N PHE A 330 3.78 -8.03 7.87
CA PHE A 330 4.54 -9.01 8.63
C PHE A 330 4.89 -10.21 7.75
N PRO A 331 6.11 -10.27 7.18
CA PRO A 331 6.52 -11.38 6.33
C PRO A 331 6.87 -12.64 7.13
N GLY A 332 6.87 -13.78 6.45
CA GLY A 332 7.35 -15.06 6.99
C GLY A 332 6.26 -16.09 7.26
N ASN A 333 6.66 -17.26 7.74
CA ASN A 333 5.78 -18.42 7.92
C ASN A 333 5.92 -19.06 9.31
N SER A 334 6.36 -18.30 10.30
CA SER A 334 6.67 -18.80 11.65
C SER A 334 5.68 -18.31 12.70
N SER A 335 5.76 -18.86 13.91
CA SER A 335 5.01 -18.36 15.08
C SER A 335 5.30 -16.89 15.37
N ALA A 336 6.47 -16.37 14.98
CA ALA A 336 6.80 -14.95 15.12
C ALA A 336 5.95 -14.07 14.20
N THR A 337 5.60 -14.55 13.00
CA THR A 337 4.68 -13.86 12.08
C THR A 337 3.27 -13.81 12.66
N ILE A 338 2.80 -14.93 13.22
CA ILE A 338 1.50 -15.02 13.91
C ILE A 338 1.45 -14.03 15.09
N TYR A 339 2.46 -14.07 15.96
CA TYR A 339 2.59 -13.15 17.10
C TYR A 339 2.60 -11.68 16.65
N ALA A 340 3.23 -11.36 15.51
CA ALA A 340 3.23 -10.00 14.98
C ALA A 340 1.83 -9.56 14.52
N HIS A 341 1.08 -10.44 13.87
CA HIS A 341 -0.31 -10.20 13.53
C HIS A 341 -1.17 -10.00 14.78
N GLU A 342 -0.94 -10.74 15.88
CA GLU A 342 -1.69 -10.57 17.13
C GLU A 342 -1.35 -9.27 17.87
N HIS A 343 -0.07 -8.93 17.99
CA HIS A 343 0.37 -7.94 18.99
C HIS A 343 1.09 -6.72 18.44
N LYS A 344 1.77 -6.81 17.29
CA LYS A 344 2.60 -5.70 16.81
C LYS A 344 1.78 -4.73 15.96
N PRO A 345 1.94 -3.41 16.12
CA PRO A 345 1.33 -2.47 15.18
C PRO A 345 1.90 -2.70 13.77
N PRO A 346 1.08 -2.65 12.71
CA PRO A 346 1.57 -2.73 11.34
C PRO A 346 2.52 -1.56 11.06
N PRO A 347 3.63 -1.78 10.32
CA PRO A 347 4.49 -0.68 9.88
C PRO A 347 3.67 0.34 9.07
N ALA A 348 4.00 1.63 9.19
CA ALA A 348 3.33 2.68 8.43
C ALA A 348 3.62 2.52 6.92
N PRO A 349 2.59 2.36 6.05
CA PRO A 349 2.75 2.23 4.60
C PRO A 349 3.61 3.33 3.97
N ARG A 350 3.50 4.58 4.43
CA ARG A 350 4.26 5.72 3.88
C ARG A 350 5.76 5.65 4.17
N ARG A 351 6.21 4.81 5.12
CA ARG A 351 7.65 4.51 5.29
C ARG A 351 8.22 3.70 4.13
N LEU A 352 7.39 2.88 3.48
CA LEU A 352 7.78 2.09 2.29
C LEU A 352 7.44 2.83 0.99
N ARG A 353 6.39 3.66 1.00
CA ARG A 353 5.90 4.37 -0.17
C ARG A 353 5.43 5.79 0.19
N PRO A 354 6.34 6.78 0.28
CA PRO A 354 6.03 8.13 0.75
C PRO A 354 5.02 8.92 -0.09
N ASP A 355 4.85 8.56 -1.36
CA ASP A 355 3.88 9.16 -2.30
C ASP A 355 2.42 8.79 -2.02
N LEU A 356 2.15 7.81 -1.13
CA LEU A 356 0.78 7.49 -0.75
C LEU A 356 0.13 8.66 0.01
N PRO A 357 -1.12 9.05 -0.33
CA PRO A 357 -1.89 10.00 0.44
C PRO A 357 -2.04 9.56 1.90
N GLU A 358 -2.09 10.51 2.83
CA GLU A 358 -2.26 10.21 4.25
C GLU A 358 -3.57 9.47 4.54
N THR A 359 -4.65 9.82 3.84
CA THR A 359 -5.94 9.15 3.94
C THR A 359 -5.86 7.65 3.61
N VAL A 360 -4.99 7.27 2.65
CA VAL A 360 -4.74 5.87 2.29
C VAL A 360 -4.03 5.14 3.43
N GLU A 361 -3.03 5.78 4.05
CA GLU A 361 -2.33 5.21 5.21
C GLU A 361 -3.28 5.01 6.39
N GLN A 362 -4.08 6.02 6.73
CA GLN A 362 -5.04 5.96 7.83
C GLN A 362 -6.06 4.82 7.59
N ALA A 363 -6.60 4.70 6.37
CA ALA A 363 -7.52 3.62 6.03
C ALA A 363 -6.86 2.23 6.12
N LEU A 364 -5.62 2.07 5.65
CA LEU A 364 -4.87 0.81 5.77
C LEU A 364 -4.65 0.43 7.24
N LEU A 365 -4.21 1.37 8.06
CA LEU A 365 -3.92 1.13 9.47
C LEU A 365 -5.20 0.79 10.26
N GLN A 366 -6.32 1.46 9.96
CA GLN A 366 -7.62 1.14 10.56
C GLN A 366 -8.10 -0.26 10.17
N MET A 367 -7.98 -0.65 8.89
CA MET A 367 -8.39 -1.98 8.45
C MET A 367 -7.53 -3.09 9.07
N LEU A 368 -6.27 -2.77 9.41
CA LEU A 368 -5.33 -3.65 10.10
C LEU A 368 -5.36 -3.54 11.63
N ALA A 369 -6.39 -2.88 12.20
CA ALA A 369 -6.60 -2.83 13.63
C ALA A 369 -6.73 -4.24 14.23
N LYS A 370 -6.19 -4.43 15.44
CA LYS A 370 -6.16 -5.75 16.08
C LYS A 370 -7.56 -6.16 16.52
N ALA A 371 -8.29 -5.24 17.14
CA ALA A 371 -9.67 -5.46 17.52
C ALA A 371 -10.58 -5.49 16.27
N PRO A 372 -11.35 -6.57 16.04
CA PRO A 372 -12.28 -6.66 14.91
C PRO A 372 -13.28 -5.50 14.81
N GLY A 373 -13.70 -4.93 15.95
CA GLY A 373 -14.67 -3.83 16.02
C GLY A 373 -14.14 -2.45 15.63
N GLU A 374 -12.81 -2.28 15.56
CA GLU A 374 -12.18 -1.02 15.17
C GLU A 374 -11.99 -0.91 13.64
N ARG A 375 -12.15 -2.02 12.93
CA ARG A 375 -12.03 -2.10 11.47
C ARG A 375 -13.28 -1.54 10.78
N PHE A 376 -13.18 -1.25 9.49
CA PHE A 376 -14.32 -0.81 8.67
C PHE A 376 -15.47 -1.82 8.72
N ALA A 377 -16.71 -1.34 8.76
CA ALA A 377 -17.91 -2.17 8.83
C ALA A 377 -18.09 -3.13 7.63
N SER A 378 -17.55 -2.77 6.46
CA SER A 378 -17.59 -3.58 5.23
C SER A 378 -16.32 -3.40 4.40
N CYS A 379 -16.09 -4.30 3.45
CA CYS A 379 -15.01 -4.14 2.47
C CYS A 379 -15.26 -2.92 1.58
N ALA A 380 -16.50 -2.64 1.19
CA ALA A 380 -16.87 -1.44 0.43
C ALA A 380 -16.51 -0.13 1.15
N ALA A 381 -16.77 -0.04 2.47
CA ALA A 381 -16.43 1.14 3.26
C ALA A 381 -14.91 1.39 3.30
N PHE A 382 -14.13 0.32 3.44
CA PHE A 382 -12.67 0.39 3.37
C PHE A 382 -12.17 0.86 1.99
N VAL A 383 -12.70 0.29 0.90
CA VAL A 383 -12.31 0.69 -0.46
C VAL A 383 -12.68 2.15 -0.75
N ALA A 384 -13.84 2.62 -0.27
CA ALA A 384 -14.23 4.01 -0.39
C ALA A 384 -13.26 4.95 0.38
N ALA A 385 -12.85 4.56 1.58
CA ALA A 385 -11.85 5.31 2.35
C ALA A 385 -10.49 5.38 1.65
N LEU A 386 -10.04 4.28 1.01
CA LEU A 386 -8.83 4.27 0.20
C LEU A 386 -8.93 5.14 -1.06
N ALA A 387 -10.10 5.19 -1.69
CA ALA A 387 -10.31 6.01 -2.89
C ALA A 387 -10.29 7.51 -2.58
N GLY A 388 -10.60 7.89 -1.33
CA GLY A 388 -10.78 9.28 -0.94
C GLY A 388 -12.02 9.91 -1.58
N PRO A 389 -12.26 11.21 -1.38
CA PRO A 389 -13.35 11.92 -2.04
C PRO A 389 -13.16 11.86 -3.56
N ARG A 390 -14.21 11.41 -4.26
CA ARG A 390 -14.25 11.45 -5.73
C ARG A 390 -14.11 12.92 -6.18
N PRO A 391 -13.29 13.22 -7.21
CA PRO A 391 -13.27 14.55 -7.79
C PRO A 391 -14.66 14.91 -8.33
N PRO A 392 -15.17 16.13 -8.07
CA PRO A 392 -16.49 16.53 -8.54
C PRO A 392 -16.56 16.46 -10.07
N THR A 393 -17.72 16.06 -10.61
CA THR A 393 -17.99 16.10 -12.06
C THR A 393 -17.84 17.54 -12.57
N VAL A 394 -17.63 17.69 -13.87
CA VAL A 394 -17.70 19.01 -14.51
C VAL A 394 -19.05 19.68 -14.24
N GLU A 395 -20.15 18.91 -14.17
CA GLU A 395 -21.48 19.44 -13.84
C GLU A 395 -21.58 19.92 -12.38
N GLU A 396 -21.06 19.16 -11.42
CA GLU A 396 -21.01 19.56 -10.00
C GLU A 396 -20.09 20.78 -9.80
N GLN A 397 -18.92 20.79 -10.45
CA GLN A 397 -18.00 21.93 -10.45
C GLN A 397 -18.66 23.18 -11.04
N LEU A 398 -19.35 23.04 -12.18
CA LEU A 398 -20.06 24.15 -12.79
C LEU A 398 -21.19 24.64 -11.89
N ALA A 399 -21.96 23.77 -11.26
CA ALA A 399 -23.04 24.15 -10.35
C ALA A 399 -22.52 25.01 -9.18
N ASP A 400 -21.43 24.59 -8.53
CA ASP A 400 -20.80 25.34 -7.43
C ASP A 400 -20.22 26.67 -7.91
N LEU A 401 -19.52 26.67 -9.04
CA LEU A 401 -18.97 27.89 -9.63
C LEU A 401 -20.07 28.88 -10.03
N TYR A 402 -21.19 28.40 -10.57
CA TYR A 402 -22.34 29.25 -10.91
C TYR A 402 -22.99 29.84 -9.67
N ALA A 403 -23.19 29.03 -8.63
CA ALA A 403 -23.73 29.52 -7.36
C ALA A 403 -22.84 30.61 -6.74
N GLY A 404 -21.52 30.41 -6.76
CA GLY A 404 -20.56 31.41 -6.32
C GLY A 404 -20.58 32.67 -7.20
N LEU A 405 -20.66 32.51 -8.53
CA LEU A 405 -20.71 33.64 -9.46
C LEU A 405 -21.94 34.52 -9.22
N GLU A 406 -23.12 33.91 -9.03
CA GLU A 406 -24.36 34.64 -8.73
C GLU A 406 -24.27 35.39 -7.40
N GLN A 407 -23.68 34.78 -6.37
CA GLN A 407 -23.43 35.45 -5.08
C GLN A 407 -22.46 36.62 -5.23
N ALA A 408 -21.36 36.44 -5.97
CA ALA A 408 -20.38 37.49 -6.23
C ALA A 408 -20.99 38.65 -7.03
N VAL A 409 -21.85 38.36 -8.02
CA VAL A 409 -22.60 39.38 -8.77
C VAL A 409 -23.56 40.13 -7.85
N ALA A 410 -24.33 39.43 -7.02
CA ALA A 410 -25.27 40.04 -6.07
C ALA A 410 -24.57 40.92 -5.03
N ALA A 411 -23.37 40.52 -4.59
CA ALA A 411 -22.53 41.28 -3.66
C ALA A 411 -21.74 42.41 -4.33
N ALA A 412 -21.81 42.55 -5.65
CA ALA A 412 -20.95 43.44 -6.43
C ALA A 412 -19.44 43.22 -6.20
N ASN A 413 -19.04 41.98 -5.88
CA ASN A 413 -17.65 41.58 -5.74
C ASN A 413 -17.04 41.31 -7.13
N TRP A 414 -16.76 42.38 -7.86
CA TRP A 414 -16.38 42.30 -9.27
C TRP A 414 -15.09 41.50 -9.52
N PHE A 415 -14.18 41.41 -8.55
CA PHE A 415 -12.97 40.60 -8.68
C PHE A 415 -13.30 39.09 -8.64
N GLU A 416 -14.13 38.67 -7.69
CA GLU A 416 -14.60 37.29 -7.58
C GLU A 416 -15.45 36.87 -8.79
N VAL A 417 -16.24 37.80 -9.36
CA VAL A 417 -16.95 37.58 -10.64
C VAL A 417 -15.98 37.27 -11.79
N LEU A 418 -14.83 37.96 -11.88
CA LEU A 418 -13.83 37.66 -12.91
C LEU A 418 -13.14 36.31 -12.70
N LEU A 419 -12.84 35.96 -11.44
CA LEU A 419 -12.20 34.69 -11.09
C LEU A 419 -13.11 33.50 -11.42
N LEU A 420 -14.33 33.51 -10.88
CA LEU A 420 -15.31 32.44 -11.08
C LEU A 420 -15.79 32.38 -12.53
N GLY A 421 -16.03 33.55 -13.15
CA GLY A 421 -16.38 33.63 -14.56
C GLY A 421 -15.28 33.09 -15.49
N GLY A 422 -14.01 33.33 -15.17
CA GLY A 422 -12.87 32.78 -15.91
C GLY A 422 -12.78 31.26 -15.81
N GLN A 423 -13.00 30.70 -14.62
CA GLN A 423 -13.03 29.25 -14.39
C GLN A 423 -14.19 28.58 -15.13
N ILE A 424 -15.39 29.16 -15.06
CA ILE A 424 -16.56 28.68 -15.79
C ILE A 424 -16.32 28.73 -17.30
N ARG A 425 -15.75 29.82 -17.82
CA ARG A 425 -15.43 29.94 -19.26
C ARG A 425 -14.42 28.88 -19.73
N GLY A 426 -13.51 28.45 -18.86
CA GLY A 426 -12.58 27.35 -19.15
C GLY A 426 -13.27 25.99 -19.28
N LEU A 427 -14.35 25.77 -18.52
CA LEU A 427 -15.13 24.53 -18.52
C LEU A 427 -16.28 24.56 -19.54
N GLN A 428 -16.87 25.73 -19.80
CA GLN A 428 -18.00 25.96 -20.69
C GLN A 428 -17.86 27.30 -21.45
N PRO A 429 -17.12 27.33 -22.57
CA PRO A 429 -16.76 28.58 -23.26
C PRO A 429 -17.94 29.39 -23.82
N ASP A 430 -19.02 28.73 -24.21
CA ASP A 430 -20.15 29.33 -24.93
C ASP A 430 -21.25 29.94 -24.03
N TYR A 431 -21.02 30.01 -22.72
CA TYR A 431 -22.06 30.43 -21.79
C TYR A 431 -22.25 31.96 -21.76
N ARG A 432 -23.26 32.44 -22.52
CA ARG A 432 -23.55 33.87 -22.74
C ARG A 432 -23.82 34.68 -21.46
N ALA A 433 -24.34 34.05 -20.41
CA ALA A 433 -24.60 34.75 -19.14
C ALA A 433 -23.30 35.13 -18.42
N VAL A 434 -22.34 34.20 -18.32
CA VAL A 434 -21.03 34.42 -17.69
C VAL A 434 -20.24 35.51 -18.42
N ASN A 435 -20.24 35.47 -19.76
CA ASN A 435 -19.54 36.48 -20.55
C ASN A 435 -20.09 37.91 -20.32
N ARG A 436 -21.39 38.06 -20.05
CA ARG A 436 -21.97 39.36 -19.66
C ARG A 436 -21.51 39.80 -18.28
N HIS A 437 -21.48 38.90 -17.29
CA HIS A 437 -21.00 39.22 -15.94
C HIS A 437 -19.52 39.59 -15.91
N ILE A 438 -18.68 38.88 -16.68
CA ILE A 438 -17.27 39.23 -16.86
C ILE A 438 -17.12 40.64 -17.45
N ALA A 439 -17.85 40.96 -18.52
CA ALA A 439 -17.79 42.28 -19.14
C ALA A 439 -18.28 43.39 -18.19
N GLN A 440 -19.32 43.12 -17.40
CA GLN A 440 -19.83 44.06 -16.38
C GLN A 440 -18.80 44.29 -15.27
N ALA A 441 -18.15 43.23 -14.77
CA ALA A 441 -17.10 43.34 -13.76
C ALA A 441 -15.88 44.11 -14.26
N GLN A 442 -15.43 43.86 -15.50
CA GLN A 442 -14.34 44.62 -16.14
C GLN A 442 -14.69 46.11 -16.23
N ALA A 443 -15.91 46.44 -16.66
CA ALA A 443 -16.36 47.82 -16.74
C ALA A 443 -16.51 48.49 -15.36
N ALA A 444 -16.92 47.75 -14.33
CA ALA A 444 -17.04 48.26 -12.96
C ALA A 444 -15.68 48.55 -12.33
N LEU A 445 -14.70 47.66 -12.53
CA LEU A 445 -13.32 47.83 -12.04
C LEU A 445 -12.55 48.92 -12.80
N ALA A 446 -12.91 49.21 -14.05
CA ALA A 446 -12.32 50.29 -14.84
C ALA A 446 -12.84 51.69 -14.48
N ARG A 447 -13.86 51.82 -13.62
CA ARG A 447 -14.37 53.13 -13.18
C ARG A 447 -13.42 53.74 -12.14
N PRO A 448 -12.90 54.96 -12.33
CA PRO A 448 -12.12 55.63 -11.31
C PRO A 448 -12.99 55.90 -10.08
N LYS A 449 -12.57 55.42 -8.90
CA LYS A 449 -13.23 55.77 -7.63
C LYS A 449 -13.05 57.28 -7.40
N PRO A 450 -14.09 58.00 -6.94
CA PRO A 450 -13.96 59.43 -6.63
C PRO A 450 -12.88 59.61 -5.56
N MET A 451 -11.91 60.45 -5.88
CA MET A 451 -10.82 60.80 -4.97
C MET A 451 -11.43 61.56 -3.78
N PRO A 452 -11.16 61.16 -2.52
CA PRO A 452 -11.53 61.99 -1.38
C PRO A 452 -10.84 63.36 -1.50
N PRO A 453 -11.46 64.45 -0.99
CA PRO A 453 -10.84 65.78 -1.03
C PRO A 453 -9.46 65.68 -0.39
N ALA A 454 -8.48 66.33 -1.02
CA ALA A 454 -7.08 66.31 -0.58
C ALA A 454 -6.99 66.68 0.90
N ALA A 455 -6.76 65.68 1.75
CA ALA A 455 -6.38 65.91 3.13
C ALA A 455 -4.96 66.50 3.11
N ASP A 456 -4.74 67.56 3.89
CA ASP A 456 -3.47 68.27 3.98
C ASP A 456 -2.30 67.29 4.16
N LYS A 457 -1.28 67.46 3.32
CA LYS A 457 -0.03 66.72 3.41
C LYS A 457 0.54 66.87 4.84
N PRO A 458 0.80 65.78 5.58
CA PRO A 458 1.52 65.88 6.85
C PRO A 458 2.90 66.49 6.60
N LYS A 459 3.26 67.50 7.39
CA LYS A 459 4.58 68.15 7.36
C LYS A 459 5.69 67.14 7.62
N ALA A 460 6.75 67.21 6.83
CA ALA A 460 7.97 66.43 7.01
C ALA A 460 8.57 66.63 8.41
N ILE A 461 8.94 65.53 9.05
CA ILE A 461 9.70 65.51 10.31
C ILE A 461 11.19 65.71 9.96
N PRO A 462 11.98 66.50 10.73
CA PRO A 462 13.35 66.85 10.34
C PRO A 462 14.31 65.66 10.49
N ALA A 463 15.22 65.54 9.52
CA ALA A 463 16.31 64.55 9.53
C ALA A 463 17.37 64.90 10.59
N ALA A 464 17.63 63.99 11.52
CA ALA A 464 18.82 64.00 12.37
C ALA A 464 19.84 63.01 11.80
N LYS A 465 21.03 63.51 11.45
CA LYS A 465 22.19 62.73 11.01
C LYS A 465 22.96 62.17 12.21
N VAL A 466 23.29 60.89 12.21
CA VAL A 466 24.49 60.33 12.87
C VAL A 466 25.06 59.21 11.98
N ALA A 467 26.38 59.16 11.86
CA ALA A 467 27.16 58.22 11.05
C ALA A 467 27.71 57.05 11.88
N GLY A 468 27.78 55.84 11.29
CA GLY A 468 28.40 54.63 11.86
C GLY A 468 27.73 53.35 11.34
N PRO A 469 28.42 52.19 11.27
CA PRO A 469 28.10 51.09 10.37
C PRO A 469 26.73 50.47 10.66
N GLU A 470 25.87 50.47 9.64
CA GLU A 470 24.42 50.38 9.74
C GLU A 470 23.93 48.97 10.16
N ARG A 471 23.65 48.80 11.46
CA ARG A 471 22.59 47.90 11.90
C ARG A 471 21.25 48.59 11.61
N ALA A 472 20.39 47.93 10.83
CA ALA A 472 19.09 48.45 10.42
C ALA A 472 18.32 49.08 11.61
N ASP A 473 17.98 50.37 11.48
CA ASP A 473 17.08 51.05 12.40
C ASP A 473 15.75 50.30 12.43
N VAL A 474 15.38 49.73 13.58
CA VAL A 474 14.09 49.03 13.75
C VAL A 474 13.05 50.03 14.20
N TRP A 475 11.97 50.18 13.43
CA TRP A 475 10.79 50.95 13.82
C TRP A 475 9.74 50.01 14.40
N VAL A 476 8.90 50.48 15.32
CA VAL A 476 7.77 49.69 15.82
C VAL A 476 6.49 50.38 15.36
N ASN A 477 5.67 49.67 14.58
CA ASN A 477 4.38 50.18 14.12
C ASN A 477 3.47 50.40 15.35
N PRO A 478 2.95 51.61 15.58
CA PRO A 478 2.19 51.93 16.80
C PRO A 478 0.79 51.29 16.83
N ILE A 479 0.26 50.85 15.68
CA ILE A 479 -1.04 50.18 15.58
C ILE A 479 -0.89 48.69 15.90
N THR A 480 0.07 48.03 15.25
CA THR A 480 0.26 46.59 15.38
C THR A 480 1.20 46.22 16.53
N GLY A 481 2.04 47.16 17.01
CA GLY A 481 3.13 46.90 17.94
C GLY A 481 4.29 46.11 17.32
N LYS A 482 4.30 45.98 15.99
CA LYS A 482 5.22 45.10 15.28
C LYS A 482 6.50 45.81 14.88
N ALA A 483 7.63 45.13 15.06
CA ALA A 483 8.91 45.60 14.56
C ALA A 483 8.92 45.60 13.02
N MET A 484 9.48 46.65 12.44
CA MET A 484 9.62 46.88 11.01
C MET A 484 11.08 47.15 10.67
N VAL A 485 11.49 46.70 9.48
CA VAL A 485 12.83 46.90 8.95
C VAL A 485 12.81 47.95 7.86
N ARG A 486 13.84 48.81 7.86
CA ARG A 486 14.04 49.86 6.86
C ARG A 486 14.67 49.27 5.61
N ILE A 487 14.06 49.52 4.45
CA ILE A 487 14.64 49.19 3.15
C ILE A 487 15.10 50.49 2.48
N PRO A 488 16.41 50.70 2.28
CA PRO A 488 16.93 51.95 1.76
C PRO A 488 16.52 52.19 0.30
N ALA A 489 16.34 53.46 -0.07
CA ALA A 489 16.16 53.87 -1.45
C ALA A 489 17.36 53.44 -2.32
N GLY A 490 17.12 53.20 -3.60
CA GLY A 490 18.19 52.99 -4.58
C GLY A 490 18.00 51.75 -5.47
N PRO A 491 18.99 51.48 -6.34
CA PRO A 491 18.90 50.44 -7.35
C PRO A 491 19.01 49.04 -6.76
N PHE A 492 18.37 48.06 -7.41
CA PHE A 492 18.51 46.63 -7.14
C PHE A 492 18.25 45.80 -8.41
N LEU A 493 18.60 44.51 -8.36
CA LEU A 493 18.39 43.57 -9.45
C LEU A 493 17.14 42.71 -9.17
N PHE A 494 16.12 42.85 -10.00
CA PHE A 494 14.81 42.23 -9.84
C PHE A 494 14.62 40.98 -10.71
N GLY A 495 13.99 39.95 -10.17
CA GLY A 495 13.62 38.73 -10.84
C GLY A 495 14.80 37.85 -11.30
N GLU A 496 14.46 36.73 -11.94
CA GLU A 496 15.45 35.76 -12.45
C GLU A 496 16.44 36.38 -13.43
N LYS A 497 15.97 37.31 -14.27
CA LYS A 497 16.78 38.01 -15.28
C LYS A 497 17.65 39.13 -14.74
N LYS A 498 17.59 39.42 -13.43
CA LYS A 498 18.36 40.50 -12.78
C LYS A 498 18.12 41.86 -13.44
N GLU A 499 16.86 42.17 -13.72
CA GLU A 499 16.50 43.44 -14.34
C GLU A 499 16.77 44.60 -13.36
N PRO A 500 17.56 45.63 -13.73
CA PRO A 500 17.78 46.78 -12.87
C PRO A 500 16.47 47.52 -12.61
N ARG A 501 16.14 47.74 -11.34
CA ARG A 501 15.00 48.52 -10.87
C ARG A 501 15.48 49.49 -9.80
N GLU A 502 14.79 50.61 -9.65
CA GLU A 502 15.04 51.58 -8.59
C GLU A 502 13.77 51.75 -7.75
N LEU A 503 13.92 51.68 -6.44
CA LEU A 503 12.81 51.82 -5.49
C LEU A 503 13.09 52.93 -4.50
N PRO A 504 12.04 53.68 -4.07
CA PRO A 504 12.16 54.60 -2.95
C PRO A 504 12.45 53.86 -1.64
N GLU A 505 12.76 54.61 -0.59
CA GLU A 505 12.85 54.06 0.76
C GLU A 505 11.45 53.69 1.27
N TYR A 506 11.36 52.56 1.97
CA TYR A 506 10.12 52.13 2.64
C TYR A 506 10.42 51.25 3.85
N TRP A 507 9.37 50.95 4.62
CA TRP A 507 9.41 50.09 5.79
C TRP A 507 8.54 48.87 5.55
N ILE A 508 9.00 47.70 5.98
CA ILE A 508 8.25 46.44 5.89
C ILE A 508 8.27 45.73 7.24
N ASP A 509 7.20 45.01 7.57
CA ASP A 509 7.13 44.20 8.78
C ASP A 509 8.33 43.25 8.87
N LYS A 510 8.97 43.19 10.03
CA LYS A 510 10.16 42.35 10.24
C LYS A 510 9.85 40.87 10.09
N THR A 511 8.61 40.46 10.38
CA THR A 511 8.17 39.05 10.39
C THR A 511 6.83 38.91 9.66
N PRO A 512 6.46 37.69 9.20
CA PRO A 512 5.11 37.39 8.73
C PRO A 512 4.03 37.77 9.77
N VAL A 513 2.81 38.07 9.31
CA VAL A 513 1.67 38.36 10.19
C VAL A 513 1.22 37.08 10.88
N THR A 514 1.16 37.06 12.21
CA THR A 514 0.73 35.85 12.95
C THR A 514 -0.79 35.77 13.11
N ASN A 515 -1.29 34.59 13.49
CA ASN A 515 -2.69 34.42 13.84
C ASN A 515 -3.12 35.33 15.02
N ALA A 516 -2.26 35.52 16.03
CA ALA A 516 -2.56 36.45 17.12
C ALA A 516 -2.66 37.91 16.65
N GLU A 517 -1.79 38.32 15.72
CA GLU A 517 -1.82 39.67 15.16
C GLU A 517 -3.08 39.91 14.33
N TYR A 518 -3.41 38.95 13.48
CA TYR A 518 -4.60 39.03 12.64
C TYR A 518 -5.90 38.94 13.46
N ALA A 519 -5.92 38.19 14.56
CA ALA A 519 -7.04 38.18 15.50
C ALA A 519 -7.32 39.57 16.13
N ARG A 520 -6.27 40.36 16.41
CA ARG A 520 -6.45 41.76 16.88
C ARG A 520 -7.09 42.64 15.80
N PHE A 521 -6.70 42.47 14.54
CA PHE A 521 -7.33 43.15 13.41
C PHE A 521 -8.81 42.80 13.30
N MET A 522 -9.17 41.51 13.37
CA MET A 522 -10.57 41.07 13.35
C MET A 522 -11.37 41.69 14.50
N GLY A 523 -10.83 41.64 15.73
CA GLY A 523 -11.47 42.23 16.90
C GLY A 523 -11.65 43.75 16.81
N ALA A 524 -10.70 44.46 16.21
CA ALA A 524 -10.74 45.91 16.07
C ALA A 524 -11.66 46.40 14.94
N THR A 525 -11.87 45.59 13.90
CA THR A 525 -12.59 46.00 12.68
C THR A 525 -13.94 45.30 12.47
N GLY A 526 -14.18 44.19 13.18
CA GLY A 526 -15.33 43.31 12.94
C GLY A 526 -15.24 42.52 11.64
N ARG A 527 -14.08 42.49 10.97
CA ARG A 527 -13.85 41.63 9.80
C ARG A 527 -14.00 40.16 10.17
N LYS A 528 -14.52 39.35 9.23
CA LYS A 528 -14.68 37.91 9.41
C LYS A 528 -13.34 37.20 9.34
N ALA A 529 -13.28 36.04 9.97
CA ALA A 529 -12.12 35.18 9.88
C ALA A 529 -11.92 34.63 8.46
N PRO A 530 -10.65 34.38 8.04
CA PRO A 530 -10.34 33.73 6.77
C PRO A 530 -11.05 32.36 6.65
N LEU A 531 -11.29 31.92 5.40
CA LEU A 531 -12.16 30.79 5.08
C LEU A 531 -11.83 29.47 5.81
N LEU A 532 -10.56 29.23 6.14
CA LEU A 532 -10.06 28.03 6.82
C LEU A 532 -9.51 28.32 8.22
N TRP A 533 -9.83 29.48 8.78
CA TRP A 533 -9.46 29.83 10.14
C TRP A 533 -10.35 29.12 11.15
N ASN A 534 -9.75 28.45 12.14
CA ASN A 534 -10.45 27.77 13.22
C ASN A 534 -9.80 28.05 14.60
N ASP A 535 -10.49 27.70 15.68
CA ASP A 535 -10.05 27.96 17.07
C ASP A 535 -8.80 27.15 17.49
N GLY A 536 -8.34 26.21 16.66
CA GLY A 536 -7.15 25.39 16.91
C GLY A 536 -5.85 25.93 16.29
N MET A 537 -5.90 27.06 15.56
CA MET A 537 -4.72 27.63 14.91
C MET A 537 -3.74 28.21 15.95
N PRO A 538 -2.45 27.82 15.93
CA PRO A 538 -1.47 28.35 16.87
C PRO A 538 -1.28 29.86 16.70
N ALA A 539 -1.24 30.58 17.82
CA ALA A 539 -1.21 32.03 17.88
C ALA A 539 0.06 32.66 17.25
N ASP A 540 1.18 31.94 17.29
CA ASP A 540 2.52 32.33 16.84
C ASP A 540 2.86 31.85 15.42
N HIS A 541 1.97 31.11 14.77
CA HIS A 541 2.09 30.73 13.37
C HIS A 541 1.61 31.85 12.44
N PRO A 542 2.11 31.92 11.19
CA PRO A 542 1.63 32.88 10.21
C PRO A 542 0.15 32.65 9.89
N VAL A 543 -0.58 33.74 9.66
CA VAL A 543 -1.94 33.65 9.11
C VAL A 543 -1.89 33.15 7.66
N VAL A 544 -2.78 32.22 7.34
CA VAL A 544 -2.93 31.62 6.02
C VAL A 544 -4.37 31.75 5.50
N TRP A 545 -4.55 31.51 4.20
CA TRP A 545 -5.85 31.57 3.52
C TRP A 545 -6.53 32.95 3.57
N VAL A 546 -5.74 34.01 3.67
CA VAL A 546 -6.20 35.39 3.64
C VAL A 546 -6.50 35.79 2.20
N SER A 547 -7.69 36.35 1.95
CA SER A 547 -8.00 36.93 0.65
C SER A 547 -7.13 38.16 0.39
N TYR A 548 -6.88 38.51 -0.88
CA TYR A 548 -6.13 39.73 -1.20
C TYR A 548 -6.80 40.98 -0.59
N GLU A 549 -8.13 41.05 -0.62
CA GLU A 549 -8.90 42.15 -0.03
C GLU A 549 -8.69 42.25 1.49
N ASP A 550 -8.69 41.11 2.18
CA ASP A 550 -8.47 41.10 3.63
C ASP A 550 -7.02 41.43 4.00
N ALA A 551 -6.06 41.06 3.15
CA ALA A 551 -4.66 41.44 3.31
C ALA A 551 -4.48 42.96 3.10
N GLU A 552 -5.12 43.54 2.10
CA GLU A 552 -5.17 45.00 1.89
C GLU A 552 -5.86 45.72 3.07
N ALA A 553 -6.96 45.15 3.57
CA ALA A 553 -7.69 45.71 4.71
C ALA A 553 -6.88 45.66 6.00
N TYR A 554 -6.15 44.57 6.24
CA TYR A 554 -5.19 44.47 7.35
C TYR A 554 -4.10 45.54 7.22
N ALA A 555 -3.49 45.67 6.05
CA ALA A 555 -2.45 46.67 5.80
C ALA A 555 -2.98 48.09 6.03
N ALA A 556 -4.16 48.41 5.50
CA ALA A 556 -4.80 49.72 5.70
C ALA A 556 -5.11 50.00 7.17
N TRP A 557 -5.62 49.01 7.91
CA TRP A 557 -5.87 49.12 9.36
C TRP A 557 -4.55 49.37 10.11
N ALA A 558 -3.48 48.68 9.74
CA ALA A 558 -2.13 48.88 10.26
C ALA A 558 -1.47 50.19 9.79
N ARG A 559 -2.17 51.03 9.02
CA ARG A 559 -1.67 52.27 8.37
C ARG A 559 -0.47 52.02 7.45
N GLY A 560 -0.44 50.87 6.81
CA GLY A 560 0.53 50.49 5.79
C GLY A 560 -0.14 50.14 4.46
N TYR A 561 0.60 49.44 3.61
CA TYR A 561 0.18 48.94 2.31
C TYR A 561 0.87 47.59 2.03
N LEU A 562 0.32 46.78 1.13
CA LEU A 562 0.98 45.55 0.70
C LEU A 562 2.17 45.89 -0.20
N PRO A 563 3.36 45.28 0.00
CA PRO A 563 4.47 45.47 -0.91
C PRO A 563 4.12 44.88 -2.28
N ASP A 564 4.54 45.54 -3.35
CA ASP A 564 4.58 44.90 -4.66
C ASP A 564 5.73 43.89 -4.72
N GLU A 565 5.78 43.12 -5.81
CA GLU A 565 6.79 42.06 -6.00
C GLU A 565 8.22 42.59 -5.91
N ALA A 566 8.46 43.78 -6.47
CA ALA A 566 9.78 44.42 -6.46
C ALA A 566 10.21 44.84 -5.06
N ALA A 567 9.29 45.44 -4.28
CA ALA A 567 9.54 45.79 -2.89
C ALA A 567 9.79 44.51 -2.07
N TRP A 568 8.95 43.49 -2.21
CA TRP A 568 9.16 42.25 -1.46
C TRP A 568 10.50 41.59 -1.79
N GLU A 569 10.88 41.48 -3.08
CA GLU A 569 12.13 40.84 -3.47
C GLU A 569 13.35 41.62 -2.99
N LYS A 570 13.34 42.95 -3.10
CA LYS A 570 14.41 43.79 -2.55
C LYS A 570 14.50 43.58 -1.04
N ALA A 571 13.39 43.57 -0.32
CA ALA A 571 13.41 43.33 1.12
C ALA A 571 13.95 41.93 1.48
N ALA A 572 13.65 40.91 0.68
CA ALA A 572 14.10 39.54 0.92
C ALA A 572 15.59 39.35 0.61
N ARG A 573 16.06 39.84 -0.55
CA ARG A 573 17.35 39.49 -1.14
C ARG A 573 18.34 40.65 -1.25
N GLY A 574 17.95 41.89 -0.95
CA GLY A 574 18.84 43.04 -1.04
C GLY A 574 19.09 43.50 -2.48
N SER A 575 20.22 44.17 -2.68
CA SER A 575 20.56 44.85 -3.94
C SER A 575 21.62 44.16 -4.79
N ASP A 576 22.27 43.12 -4.26
CA ASP A 576 23.40 42.44 -4.91
C ASP A 576 22.98 41.29 -5.85
N GLY A 577 21.67 41.06 -5.99
CA GLY A 577 21.13 40.02 -6.86
C GLY A 577 21.35 38.61 -6.34
N ARG A 578 21.65 38.41 -5.05
CA ARG A 578 21.75 37.06 -4.44
C ARG A 578 20.50 36.23 -4.66
N GLU A 579 20.56 34.91 -4.67
CA GLU A 579 19.41 34.02 -4.95
C GLU A 579 18.42 33.89 -3.78
N TYR A 580 18.92 33.74 -2.56
CA TYR A 580 18.17 33.55 -1.32
C TYR A 580 18.45 34.70 -0.35
N PRO A 581 17.64 34.92 0.70
CA PRO A 581 17.92 35.95 1.71
C PRO A 581 19.35 35.86 2.29
N TRP A 582 19.80 34.64 2.59
CA TRP A 582 21.11 34.35 3.18
C TRP A 582 22.27 34.27 2.18
N GLY A 583 22.04 34.37 0.86
CA GLY A 583 23.11 34.29 -0.14
C GLY A 583 22.73 33.49 -1.38
N ASN A 584 23.73 32.96 -2.10
CA ASN A 584 23.51 32.24 -3.36
C ASN A 584 23.46 30.73 -3.21
N GLU A 585 23.86 30.20 -2.05
CA GLU A 585 23.87 28.76 -1.83
C GLU A 585 22.59 28.31 -1.15
N TRP A 586 22.01 27.22 -1.68
CA TRP A 586 20.88 26.57 -1.06
C TRP A 586 21.26 26.07 0.34
N ARG A 587 20.38 26.34 1.32
CA ARG A 587 20.55 25.89 2.70
C ARG A 587 19.34 25.05 3.10
N GLU A 588 19.53 23.74 3.22
CA GLU A 588 18.47 22.83 3.65
C GLU A 588 17.95 23.20 5.05
N GLY A 589 16.62 23.22 5.23
CA GLY A 589 15.98 23.60 6.49
C GLY A 589 15.98 25.11 6.79
N ALA A 590 16.25 25.97 5.80
CA ALA A 590 16.22 27.43 5.94
C ALA A 590 14.89 28.09 5.52
N CYS A 591 13.92 27.30 5.09
CA CYS A 591 12.56 27.74 4.76
C CYS A 591 11.58 26.57 4.86
N ASN A 592 10.30 26.90 4.93
CA ASN A 592 9.20 25.97 4.72
C ASN A 592 8.51 26.34 3.41
N VAL A 593 8.70 25.50 2.41
CA VAL A 593 8.06 25.63 1.10
C VAL A 593 7.67 24.24 0.62
N LYS A 594 6.83 24.15 -0.40
CA LYS A 594 6.38 22.86 -0.95
C LYS A 594 7.58 21.97 -1.33
N GLY A 595 7.73 20.85 -0.63
CA GLY A 595 8.81 19.88 -0.84
C GLY A 595 10.07 20.09 0.02
N VAL A 596 10.13 21.15 0.82
CA VAL A 596 11.22 21.46 1.76
C VAL A 596 10.61 21.95 3.09
N GLY A 597 10.71 21.14 4.14
CA GLY A 597 10.08 21.43 5.44
C GLY A 597 8.83 20.58 5.71
N PRO A 598 8.12 20.81 6.82
CA PRO A 598 7.00 19.97 7.26
C PRO A 598 5.75 20.05 6.36
N GLY A 599 5.64 21.05 5.48
CA GLY A 599 4.48 21.18 4.58
C GLY A 599 3.21 21.71 5.27
N GLU A 600 3.37 22.21 6.49
CA GLU A 600 2.37 22.93 7.29
C GLU A 600 3.05 24.18 7.86
N THR A 601 2.31 25.24 8.18
CA THR A 601 2.87 26.45 8.80
C THR A 601 3.68 26.11 10.06
N THR A 602 4.76 26.84 10.31
CA THR A 602 5.54 26.73 11.56
C THR A 602 5.57 28.05 12.32
N PRO A 603 5.98 28.08 13.59
CA PRO A 603 6.10 29.32 14.34
C PRO A 603 6.94 30.36 13.58
N VAL A 604 6.46 31.61 13.59
CA VAL A 604 7.16 32.73 12.97
C VAL A 604 8.53 32.90 13.64
N GLY A 605 9.58 32.95 12.83
CA GLY A 605 10.97 33.02 13.25
C GLY A 605 11.67 31.67 13.40
N GLN A 606 11.01 30.54 13.10
CA GLN A 606 11.64 29.23 13.19
C GLN A 606 12.87 29.08 12.29
N TYR A 607 12.84 29.62 11.07
CA TYR A 607 13.90 29.37 10.08
C TYR A 607 15.01 30.40 10.10
N SER A 608 14.68 31.63 10.46
CA SER A 608 15.63 32.75 10.44
C SER A 608 15.43 33.69 11.63
N PRO A 609 15.55 33.19 12.88
CA PRO A 609 15.21 33.96 14.08
C PRO A 609 16.01 35.27 14.23
N ALA A 610 17.20 35.33 13.64
CA ALA A 610 18.06 36.52 13.63
C ALA A 610 17.75 37.51 12.48
N GLY A 611 16.97 37.09 11.47
CA GLY A 611 16.71 37.82 10.24
C GLY A 611 17.80 37.59 9.19
N ASP A 612 17.55 36.67 8.26
CA ASP A 612 18.55 36.24 7.26
C ASP A 612 18.56 37.11 6.00
N SER A 613 17.55 37.96 5.82
CA SER A 613 17.57 38.99 4.78
C SER A 613 18.70 40.01 5.06
N PRO A 614 19.30 40.63 4.02
CA PRO A 614 20.28 41.70 4.17
C PRO A 614 19.83 42.86 5.05
N TYR A 615 18.52 43.06 5.17
CA TYR A 615 17.90 44.13 5.94
C TYR A 615 17.32 43.65 7.27
N GLY A 616 17.55 42.39 7.65
CA GLY A 616 17.13 41.81 8.93
C GLY A 616 15.68 41.31 8.96
N GLY A 617 15.06 41.13 7.79
CA GLY A 617 13.75 40.48 7.66
C GLY A 617 13.81 38.98 8.00
N VAL A 618 12.76 38.49 8.64
CA VAL A 618 12.61 37.11 9.14
C VAL A 618 11.62 36.36 8.26
N ASP A 619 11.98 35.12 7.94
CA ASP A 619 11.25 34.12 7.17
C ASP A 619 10.86 34.58 5.76
N MET A 620 11.65 35.50 5.20
CA MET A 620 11.47 36.07 3.87
C MET A 620 11.65 35.05 2.73
N SER A 621 12.08 33.82 3.02
CA SER A 621 12.21 32.71 2.05
C SER A 621 10.98 31.79 2.02
N GLY A 622 10.05 31.94 2.97
CA GLY A 622 8.84 31.10 3.11
C GLY A 622 8.74 30.41 4.46
N ASN A 623 7.56 30.50 5.07
CA ASN A 623 7.13 29.80 6.30
C ASN A 623 5.71 29.18 6.13
N VAL A 624 5.23 29.08 4.89
CA VAL A 624 3.85 28.64 4.59
C VAL A 624 3.86 27.52 3.59
#